data_AF-A0A1L7WFM0-F1
#
_entry.id   AF-A0A1L7WFM0-F1
#
_cell.length_a   1.000
_cell.length_b   1.000
_cell.length_c   1.000
_cell.angle_alpha   90.00
_cell.angle_beta   90.00
_cell.angle_gamma   90.00
#
_symmetry.space_group_name_H-M   'P 1'
#
loop_
_entity.id
_entity.type
_entity.pdbx_description
1 polymer ?
#
loop_
_entity_poly.entity_id
_entity_poly.type
_entity_poly.pdbx_seq_one_letter_code
_entity_poly.pdbx_strand_id
1 'polypeptide(L)'
;MLLDTDLIQRISQWIKWRYVLVVTVCLMGIRLLFATAKTSLASTDPRVIRYRQKSEPTTPSATSRRPSSAKYLQNFAILQGEIVEEKVWPFETAVPVPYDALPADEYVAVCMAVKDQSHDMDEFLAHHYYNHNVRRFYIMDDCSDPLLSSFEYPNVPRAALTFTYESQKTRVNHMQMVFYKACLERYSAKHKWIAFLDADEYIETPGTETFREVLESFEHNSTVGALGTNWKVHPSSGVKTRPLSARKAFDEYAFGGNDSIDRYVKSVVKTSLAAGPLNPHKFKLQGSAQNRIHHYAIRSEEEFEEKLHRGNGMTEPQSKVFWEKVEYEMEKVNCTEMVDYDP
;
A
#
# COMPACT_ATOMS: atom_id res chain seq x y z
N MET A 1 53.27 1.40 55.92
CA MET A 1 53.29 0.54 54.73
C MET A 1 52.25 1.09 53.77
N LEU A 2 52.65 2.03 52.90
CA LEU A 2 51.75 2.68 51.94
C LEU A 2 51.55 1.72 50.76
N LEU A 3 50.31 1.28 50.54
CA LEU A 3 49.93 0.48 49.38
C LEU A 3 50.02 1.34 48.14
N ASP A 4 50.80 0.87 47.16
CA ASP A 4 51.06 1.51 45.89
C ASP A 4 49.75 1.59 45.07
N THR A 5 49.21 2.80 44.95
CA THR A 5 47.95 3.09 44.26
C THR A 5 48.01 2.74 42.77
N ASP A 6 49.20 2.72 42.16
CA ASP A 6 49.38 2.37 40.75
C ASP A 6 49.18 0.85 40.52
N LEU A 7 49.59 0.02 41.49
CA LEU A 7 49.37 -1.42 41.43
C LEU A 7 47.87 -1.78 41.49
N ILE A 8 47.11 -1.09 42.34
CA ILE A 8 45.67 -1.30 42.49
C ILE A 8 44.93 -0.91 41.19
N GLN A 9 45.34 0.17 40.54
CA GLN A 9 44.73 0.63 39.30
C GLN A 9 45.02 -0.32 38.12
N ARG A 10 46.24 -0.85 38.03
CA ARG A 10 46.62 -1.86 37.03
C ARG A 10 45.89 -3.18 37.24
N ILE A 11 45.74 -3.64 38.49
CA ILE A 11 44.95 -4.85 38.80
C ILE A 11 43.47 -4.63 38.46
N SER A 12 42.89 -3.46 38.77
CA SER A 12 41.51 -3.13 38.43
C SER A 12 41.28 -3.12 36.91
N GLN A 13 42.17 -2.49 36.14
CA GLN A 13 42.08 -2.50 34.68
C GLN A 13 42.25 -3.91 34.11
N TRP A 14 43.20 -4.70 34.63
CA TRP A 14 43.41 -6.08 34.19
C TRP A 14 42.19 -6.97 34.46
N ILE A 15 41.56 -6.82 35.62
CA ILE A 15 40.30 -7.52 35.95
C ILE A 15 39.18 -7.11 34.99
N LYS A 16 39.00 -5.81 34.74
CA LYS A 16 37.98 -5.30 33.79
C LYS A 16 38.17 -5.86 32.38
N TRP A 17 39.40 -5.90 31.88
CA TRP A 17 39.70 -6.43 30.55
C TRP A 17 39.43 -7.93 30.43
N ARG A 18 39.63 -8.72 31.51
CA ARG A 18 39.27 -10.15 31.50
C ARG A 18 37.77 -10.38 31.36
N TYR A 19 36.95 -9.58 32.05
CA TYR A 19 35.50 -9.68 31.90
C TYR A 19 35.04 -9.29 30.51
N VAL A 20 35.59 -8.22 29.94
CA VAL A 20 35.31 -7.82 28.56
C VAL A 20 35.67 -8.95 27.58
N LEU A 21 36.85 -9.54 27.72
CA LEU A 21 37.32 -10.59 26.82
C LEU A 21 36.48 -11.88 26.93
N VAL A 22 36.08 -12.27 28.14
CA VAL A 22 35.17 -13.41 28.35
C VAL A 22 33.80 -13.14 27.73
N VAL A 23 33.22 -11.95 27.95
CA VAL A 23 31.93 -11.58 27.37
C VAL A 23 31.98 -11.56 25.84
N THR A 24 33.05 -11.01 25.25
CA THR A 24 33.21 -10.99 23.78
C THR A 24 33.32 -12.42 23.21
N VAL A 25 34.10 -13.30 23.83
CA VAL A 25 34.22 -14.70 23.39
C VAL A 25 32.89 -15.45 23.54
N CYS A 26 32.14 -15.22 24.62
CA CYS A 26 30.80 -15.78 24.79
C CYS A 26 29.82 -15.29 23.71
N LEU A 27 29.82 -13.99 23.39
CA LEU A 27 28.96 -13.42 22.34
C LEU A 27 29.32 -13.94 20.94
N MET A 28 30.61 -14.13 20.65
CA MET A 28 31.06 -14.74 19.39
C MET A 28 30.66 -16.22 19.31
N GLY A 29 30.76 -16.98 20.40
CA GLY A 29 30.30 -18.37 20.48
C GLY A 29 28.79 -18.52 20.29
N ILE A 30 28.00 -17.60 20.88
CA ILE A 30 26.54 -17.55 20.67
C ILE A 30 26.20 -17.30 19.20
N ARG A 31 26.89 -16.36 18.52
CA ARG A 31 26.66 -16.12 17.09
C ARG A 31 26.99 -17.32 16.21
N LEU A 32 28.02 -18.10 16.54
CA LEU A 32 28.36 -19.33 15.84
C LEU A 32 27.29 -20.41 16.02
N LEU A 33 26.72 -20.56 17.22
CA LEU A 33 25.62 -21.49 17.50
C LEU A 33 24.34 -21.16 16.70
N PHE A 34 24.01 -19.88 16.55
CA PHE A 34 22.86 -19.45 15.75
C PHE A 34 23.09 -19.49 14.23
N ALA A 35 24.34 -19.40 13.76
CA ALA A 35 24.67 -19.58 12.35
C ALA A 35 24.54 -21.05 11.91
N THR A 36 24.87 -22.00 12.79
CA THR A 36 24.73 -23.44 12.52
C THR A 36 23.28 -23.94 12.64
N ALA A 37 22.42 -23.26 13.40
CA ALA A 37 21.00 -23.64 13.52
C ALA A 37 20.17 -23.28 12.26
N LYS A 38 20.62 -22.31 11.45
CA LYS A 38 19.90 -21.89 10.23
C LYS A 38 20.09 -22.84 9.03
N THR A 39 20.97 -23.83 9.12
CA THR A 39 21.26 -24.76 8.00
C THR A 39 20.54 -26.11 8.10
N SER A 40 19.70 -26.34 9.12
CA SER A 40 18.93 -27.58 9.26
C SER A 40 17.43 -27.33 9.46
N LEU A 41 16.75 -26.78 8.47
CA LEU A 41 15.32 -27.05 8.23
C LEU A 41 14.92 -26.61 6.81
N ALA A 42 15.57 -27.21 5.81
CA ALA A 42 15.07 -27.22 4.44
C ALA A 42 14.59 -28.63 4.12
N SER A 43 13.44 -28.73 3.44
CA SER A 43 12.80 -29.92 2.87
C SER A 43 11.75 -30.64 3.74
N THR A 44 10.45 -30.43 3.44
CA THR A 44 9.60 -31.41 2.73
C THR A 44 8.11 -30.99 2.65
N ASP A 45 7.60 -30.98 1.41
CA ASP A 45 6.24 -31.38 0.95
C ASP A 45 5.01 -30.42 1.09
N PRO A 46 4.23 -30.16 0.01
CA PRO A 46 3.07 -29.26 0.02
C PRO A 46 1.81 -30.01 0.46
N ARG A 47 1.25 -29.63 1.60
CA ARG A 47 -0.03 -30.19 2.08
C ARG A 47 -1.21 -29.53 1.37
N VAL A 48 -1.74 -30.26 0.39
CA VAL A 48 -3.13 -30.19 -0.08
C VAL A 48 -4.08 -30.19 1.12
N ILE A 49 -4.80 -29.09 1.33
CA ILE A 49 -5.88 -29.02 2.33
C ILE A 49 -7.18 -29.47 1.64
N ARG A 50 -7.66 -30.68 1.96
CA ARG A 50 -9.01 -31.14 1.60
C ARG A 50 -10.04 -30.37 2.41
N TYR A 51 -10.90 -29.62 1.72
CA TYR A 51 -12.01 -28.90 2.35
C TYR A 51 -13.13 -29.86 2.76
N ARG A 52 -13.57 -29.77 4.02
CA ARG A 52 -14.73 -30.48 4.55
C ARG A 52 -15.94 -29.59 4.32
N GLN A 53 -16.82 -29.97 3.38
CA GLN A 53 -18.12 -29.32 3.20
C GLN A 53 -18.90 -29.34 4.53
N LYS A 54 -19.32 -28.16 5.00
CA LYS A 54 -20.35 -28.04 6.04
C LYS A 54 -21.54 -27.31 5.42
N SER A 55 -22.69 -27.94 5.59
CA SER A 55 -24.01 -27.65 5.03
C SER A 55 -24.50 -26.22 5.24
N GLU A 56 -25.15 -25.68 4.21
CA GLU A 56 -25.91 -24.42 4.21
C GLU A 56 -27.00 -24.38 5.28
N PRO A 57 -27.27 -23.19 5.84
CA PRO A 57 -28.60 -22.83 6.32
C PRO A 57 -29.26 -21.79 5.41
N THR A 58 -30.43 -22.21 4.93
CA THR A 58 -31.56 -21.49 4.34
C THR A 58 -31.73 -20.00 4.68
N THR A 59 -31.93 -19.21 3.63
CA THR A 59 -32.48 -17.85 3.60
C THR A 59 -33.92 -17.78 4.09
N PRO A 60 -34.33 -16.64 4.68
CA PRO A 60 -35.65 -16.11 4.35
C PRO A 60 -35.62 -14.65 3.89
N SER A 61 -36.64 -14.39 3.08
CA SER A 61 -36.95 -13.21 2.26
C SER A 61 -37.53 -12.01 3.03
N ALA A 62 -37.20 -10.82 2.50
CA ALA A 62 -37.97 -9.56 2.41
C ALA A 62 -38.74 -8.99 3.62
N THR A 63 -38.54 -7.70 3.92
CA THR A 63 -39.46 -6.60 3.50
C THR A 63 -39.13 -5.24 4.14
N SER A 64 -39.38 -4.21 3.32
CA SER A 64 -39.56 -2.77 3.55
C SER A 64 -39.98 -2.27 4.95
N ARG A 65 -39.36 -1.17 5.42
CA ARG A 65 -40.01 0.14 5.76
C ARG A 65 -39.00 1.16 6.30
N ARG A 66 -39.01 2.39 5.76
CA ARG A 66 -38.47 3.61 6.42
C ARG A 66 -39.49 4.12 7.45
N PRO A 67 -39.04 4.81 8.51
CA PRO A 67 -39.50 6.20 8.64
C PRO A 67 -38.46 7.22 9.16
N SER A 68 -38.64 8.43 8.62
CA SER A 68 -38.44 9.80 9.12
C SER A 68 -37.30 10.18 10.07
N SER A 69 -36.51 11.12 9.56
CA SER A 69 -35.79 12.20 10.23
C SER A 69 -36.61 12.93 11.31
N ALA A 70 -36.19 12.82 12.57
CA ALA A 70 -36.24 13.83 13.63
C ALA A 70 -36.10 13.14 15.00
N LYS A 71 -34.87 13.07 15.54
CA LYS A 71 -34.53 12.95 16.98
C LYS A 71 -33.07 12.52 17.17
N TYR A 72 -32.11 13.43 16.99
CA TYR A 72 -30.75 13.24 17.55
C TYR A 72 -30.17 14.60 17.92
N LEU A 73 -30.74 15.22 18.96
CA LEU A 73 -30.11 16.34 19.69
C LEU A 73 -30.11 16.12 21.20
N GLN A 74 -30.19 14.87 21.65
CA GLN A 74 -30.15 14.59 23.08
C GLN A 74 -29.54 13.22 23.29
N ASN A 75 -28.27 13.22 23.71
CA ASN A 75 -27.65 12.28 24.65
C ASN A 75 -26.16 12.63 24.82
N PHE A 76 -25.86 13.86 25.24
CA PHE A 76 -24.69 14.10 26.09
C PHE A 76 -25.15 13.86 27.53
N ALA A 77 -25.19 12.60 27.92
CA ALA A 77 -25.37 12.20 29.31
C ALA A 77 -24.10 11.46 29.72
N ILE A 78 -23.38 12.10 30.63
CA ILE A 78 -22.21 11.60 31.34
C ILE A 78 -22.55 10.24 31.95
N LEU A 79 -21.93 9.17 31.46
CA LEU A 79 -21.86 7.90 32.17
C LEU A 79 -20.56 7.90 32.97
N GLN A 80 -20.69 8.27 34.24
CA GLN A 80 -19.71 7.96 35.28
C GLN A 80 -19.67 6.44 35.48
N GLY A 81 -18.46 5.88 35.50
CA GLY A 81 -18.17 4.65 36.24
C GLY A 81 -18.12 3.36 35.43
N GLU A 82 -17.02 3.16 34.70
CA GLU A 82 -16.22 1.93 34.76
C GLU A 82 -14.86 2.24 34.14
N ILE A 83 -13.79 2.13 34.94
CA ILE A 83 -12.42 2.19 34.44
C ILE A 83 -12.22 0.86 33.70
N VAL A 84 -12.39 0.87 32.38
CA VAL A 84 -11.97 -0.24 31.54
C VAL A 84 -10.45 -0.25 31.60
N GLU A 85 -9.88 -1.26 32.26
CA GLU A 85 -8.45 -1.55 32.26
C GLU A 85 -7.93 -1.46 30.83
N GLU A 86 -6.98 -0.54 30.60
CA GLU A 86 -6.30 -0.38 29.33
C GLU A 86 -5.52 -1.67 29.07
N LYS A 87 -6.14 -2.56 28.30
CA LYS A 87 -5.55 -3.82 27.84
C LYS A 87 -4.40 -3.48 26.86
N VAL A 88 -3.23 -3.18 27.41
CA VAL A 88 -1.96 -3.14 26.68
C VAL A 88 -1.59 -4.58 26.36
N TRP A 89 -1.65 -4.96 25.07
CA TRP A 89 -1.22 -6.28 24.61
C TRP A 89 -0.04 -6.19 23.65
N PRO A 90 0.89 -7.17 23.73
CA PRO A 90 2.20 -7.08 23.14
C PRO A 90 2.10 -7.45 21.67
N PHE A 91 2.31 -6.46 20.79
CA PHE A 91 2.88 -6.78 19.50
C PHE A 91 4.31 -7.26 19.76
N GLU A 92 4.65 -8.43 19.23
CA GLU A 92 6.03 -8.90 19.21
C GLU A 92 6.86 -7.82 18.53
N THR A 93 7.73 -7.20 19.32
CA THR A 93 8.25 -5.85 19.09
C THR A 93 9.19 -5.85 17.89
N ALA A 94 8.70 -5.44 16.72
CA ALA A 94 9.45 -4.42 16.00
C ALA A 94 9.68 -3.31 17.04
N VAL A 95 10.93 -3.08 17.44
CA VAL A 95 11.22 -1.92 18.31
C VAL A 95 10.69 -0.72 17.53
N PRO A 96 9.62 -0.04 17.99
CA PRO A 96 9.13 1.13 17.28
C PRO A 96 10.29 2.10 17.25
N VAL A 97 10.78 2.43 16.06
CA VAL A 97 11.73 3.52 15.93
C VAL A 97 11.02 4.72 16.53
N PRO A 98 11.55 5.34 17.61
CA PRO A 98 10.89 6.50 18.21
C PRO A 98 10.59 7.48 17.09
N TYR A 99 9.41 8.07 17.09
CA TYR A 99 8.98 9.00 16.03
C TYR A 99 10.04 10.09 15.76
N ASP A 100 10.77 10.50 16.79
CA ASP A 100 11.86 11.48 16.75
C ASP A 100 13.16 10.98 16.07
N ALA A 101 13.32 9.67 15.89
CA ALA A 101 14.46 9.05 15.21
C ALA A 101 14.25 8.89 13.70
N LEU A 102 13.03 9.14 13.20
CA LEU A 102 12.72 9.14 11.78
C LEU A 102 13.09 10.50 11.15
N PRO A 103 13.71 10.53 9.96
CA PRO A 103 14.06 11.79 9.31
C PRO A 103 12.81 12.66 9.13
N ALA A 104 12.90 13.94 9.51
CA ALA A 104 11.84 14.92 9.29
C ALA A 104 11.73 15.36 7.82
N ASP A 105 12.40 14.65 6.90
CA ASP A 105 12.38 14.98 5.49
C ASP A 105 11.04 14.60 4.84
N GLU A 106 10.70 15.31 3.77
CA GLU A 106 9.51 15.01 2.99
C GLU A 106 9.85 14.00 1.88
N TYR A 107 10.54 12.89 2.23
CA TYR A 107 10.99 11.89 1.26
C TYR A 107 9.82 11.30 0.45
N VAL A 108 8.73 10.99 1.15
CA VAL A 108 7.47 10.51 0.57
C VAL A 108 6.32 11.45 0.93
N ALA A 109 5.47 11.73 -0.06
CA ALA A 109 4.21 12.44 0.12
C ALA A 109 3.02 11.57 -0.30
N VAL A 110 1.84 11.91 0.19
CA VAL A 110 0.56 11.35 -0.30
C VAL A 110 -0.18 12.43 -1.07
N CYS A 111 -0.71 12.07 -2.24
CA CYS A 111 -1.62 12.89 -3.00
C CYS A 111 -2.98 12.20 -3.10
N MET A 112 -4.04 12.92 -2.73
CA MET A 112 -5.37 12.34 -2.66
C MET A 112 -6.41 13.27 -3.28
N ALA A 113 -7.31 12.69 -4.07
CA ALA A 113 -8.50 13.36 -4.59
C ALA A 113 -9.67 13.03 -3.67
N VAL A 114 -10.31 14.06 -3.10
CA VAL A 114 -11.26 13.87 -1.99
C VAL A 114 -12.49 14.71 -2.23
N LYS A 115 -13.67 14.12 -2.02
CA LYS A 115 -14.96 14.82 -2.07
C LYS A 115 -15.82 14.47 -0.86
N ASP A 116 -16.18 15.46 -0.06
CA ASP A 116 -17.14 15.32 1.06
C ASP A 116 -16.77 14.24 2.10
N GLN A 117 -15.47 13.94 2.24
CA GLN A 117 -14.94 12.88 3.11
C GLN A 117 -14.12 13.44 4.29
N SER A 118 -14.44 14.64 4.78
CA SER A 118 -13.71 15.28 5.89
C SER A 118 -13.63 14.40 7.15
N HIS A 119 -14.68 13.62 7.43
CA HIS A 119 -14.74 12.68 8.55
C HIS A 119 -13.83 11.45 8.41
N ASP A 120 -13.39 11.11 7.21
CA ASP A 120 -12.50 9.97 6.94
C ASP A 120 -11.01 10.37 7.03
N MET A 121 -10.72 11.66 6.83
CA MET A 121 -9.36 12.15 6.68
C MET A 121 -8.53 12.13 7.97
N ASP A 122 -9.09 12.42 9.14
CA ASP A 122 -8.27 12.58 10.36
C ASP A 122 -7.59 11.26 10.78
N GLU A 123 -8.29 10.12 10.73
CA GLU A 123 -7.71 8.80 10.97
C GLU A 123 -6.69 8.43 9.89
N PHE A 124 -7.02 8.68 8.61
CA PHE A 124 -6.13 8.44 7.48
C PHE A 124 -4.81 9.18 7.62
N LEU A 125 -4.88 10.50 7.89
CA LEU A 125 -3.72 11.37 8.00
C LEU A 125 -2.84 10.93 9.17
N ALA A 126 -3.42 10.68 10.33
CA ALA A 126 -2.69 10.23 11.51
C ALA A 126 -1.98 8.89 11.28
N HIS A 127 -2.66 7.91 10.67
CA HIS A 127 -2.08 6.61 10.35
C HIS A 127 -0.84 6.74 9.47
N HIS A 128 -0.98 7.42 8.32
CA HIS A 128 0.13 7.56 7.38
C HIS A 128 1.27 8.45 7.93
N TYR A 129 0.93 9.45 8.75
CA TYR A 129 1.92 10.34 9.36
C TYR A 129 2.75 9.61 10.42
N TYR A 130 2.13 8.98 11.41
CA TYR A 130 2.87 8.38 12.53
C TYR A 130 3.40 6.99 12.24
N ASN A 131 2.65 6.13 11.54
CA ASN A 131 3.02 4.73 11.34
C ASN A 131 3.86 4.50 10.06
N HIS A 132 3.73 5.39 9.08
CA HIS A 132 4.37 5.25 7.77
C HIS A 132 5.33 6.38 7.40
N ASN A 133 5.57 7.31 8.34
CA ASN A 133 6.51 8.41 8.18
C ASN A 133 6.22 9.28 6.94
N VAL A 134 4.95 9.45 6.57
CA VAL A 134 4.55 10.40 5.52
C VAL A 134 4.50 11.79 6.15
N ARG A 135 5.30 12.73 5.66
CA ARG A 135 5.40 14.09 6.25
C ARG A 135 4.62 15.15 5.49
N ARG A 136 4.11 14.83 4.30
CA ARG A 136 3.41 15.77 3.40
C ARG A 136 2.17 15.15 2.76
N PHE A 137 1.05 15.86 2.83
CA PHE A 137 -0.21 15.48 2.20
C PHE A 137 -0.72 16.59 1.27
N TYR A 138 -1.01 16.22 0.02
CA TYR A 138 -1.65 17.06 -0.97
C TYR A 138 -3.12 16.65 -1.12
N ILE A 139 -4.01 17.47 -0.57
CA ILE A 139 -5.46 17.25 -0.58
C ILE A 139 -6.04 17.99 -1.78
N MET A 140 -6.47 17.24 -2.77
CA MET A 140 -7.09 17.74 -3.98
C MET A 140 -8.61 17.65 -3.80
N ASP A 141 -9.21 18.74 -3.31
CA ASP A 141 -10.61 18.86 -2.91
C ASP A 141 -11.50 19.01 -4.16
N ASP A 142 -12.21 17.93 -4.49
CA ASP A 142 -13.13 17.82 -5.62
C ASP A 142 -14.50 18.41 -5.27
N CYS A 143 -14.59 19.74 -5.23
CA CYS A 143 -15.82 20.49 -4.98
C CYS A 143 -16.59 20.06 -3.72
N SER A 144 -15.88 19.78 -2.62
CA SER A 144 -16.54 19.45 -1.35
C SER A 144 -17.34 20.64 -0.80
N ASP A 145 -18.43 20.32 -0.12
CA ASP A 145 -19.27 21.29 0.58
C ASP A 145 -19.63 20.78 1.99
N PRO A 146 -19.08 21.37 3.06
CA PRO A 146 -18.12 22.49 3.09
C PRO A 146 -16.72 22.14 2.54
N LEU A 147 -15.90 23.16 2.26
CA LEU A 147 -14.50 23.02 1.83
C LEU A 147 -13.71 22.16 2.82
N LEU A 148 -12.94 21.18 2.34
CA LEU A 148 -12.12 20.31 3.21
C LEU A 148 -11.09 21.10 4.02
N SER A 149 -10.62 22.22 3.48
CA SER A 149 -9.68 23.12 4.14
C SER A 149 -10.28 23.86 5.35
N SER A 150 -11.61 23.92 5.49
CA SER A 150 -12.32 24.56 6.59
C SER A 150 -12.46 23.69 7.83
N PHE A 151 -12.18 22.39 7.71
CA PHE A 151 -12.17 21.45 8.83
C PHE A 151 -10.81 21.43 9.54
N GLU A 152 -10.86 21.05 10.82
CA GLU A 152 -9.67 20.79 11.65
C GLU A 152 -9.30 19.31 11.58
N TYR A 153 -8.00 19.03 11.52
CA TYR A 153 -7.42 17.67 11.52
C TYR A 153 -6.40 17.59 12.66
N PRO A 154 -6.85 17.52 13.92
CA PRO A 154 -6.02 17.80 15.09
C PRO A 154 -4.91 16.79 15.32
N ASN A 155 -5.01 15.59 14.72
CA ASN A 155 -4.02 14.54 14.93
C ASN A 155 -2.75 14.73 14.10
N VAL A 156 -2.71 15.66 13.14
CA VAL A 156 -1.50 15.96 12.35
C VAL A 156 -1.22 17.47 12.32
N PRO A 157 0.04 17.90 12.19
CA PRO A 157 0.34 19.32 12.05
C PRO A 157 -0.32 19.90 10.80
N ARG A 158 -1.02 21.04 10.92
CA ARG A 158 -1.62 21.74 9.77
C ARG A 158 -0.61 22.04 8.67
N ALA A 159 0.64 22.30 9.06
CA ALA A 159 1.75 22.54 8.14
C ALA A 159 2.12 21.33 7.27
N ALA A 160 1.68 20.11 7.59
CA ALA A 160 1.84 18.91 6.75
C ALA A 160 0.80 18.85 5.61
N LEU A 161 -0.27 19.64 5.70
CA LEU A 161 -1.41 19.59 4.77
C LEU A 161 -1.33 20.73 3.75
N THR A 162 -1.60 20.41 2.48
CA THR A 162 -1.72 21.40 1.41
C THR A 162 -2.98 21.13 0.62
N PHE A 163 -3.92 22.08 0.63
CA PHE A 163 -5.20 21.95 -0.05
C PHE A 163 -5.18 22.62 -1.41
N THR A 164 -5.72 21.94 -2.42
CA THR A 164 -6.06 22.51 -3.73
C THR A 164 -7.55 22.27 -3.94
N TYR A 165 -8.33 23.34 -4.04
CA TYR A 165 -9.78 23.23 -4.24
C TYR A 165 -10.15 23.43 -5.70
N GLU A 166 -11.00 22.56 -6.21
CA GLU A 166 -11.69 22.75 -7.49
C GLU A 166 -13.17 23.06 -7.27
N SER A 167 -13.67 24.09 -7.93
CA SER A 167 -15.08 24.46 -7.80
C SER A 167 -15.97 23.62 -8.72
N GLN A 168 -17.24 23.46 -8.34
CA GLN A 168 -18.24 22.79 -9.18
C GLN A 168 -18.37 23.42 -10.59
N LYS A 169 -18.02 24.70 -10.76
CA LYS A 169 -18.10 25.42 -12.05
C LYS A 169 -16.99 25.03 -13.03
N THR A 170 -15.84 24.64 -12.50
CA THR A 170 -14.60 24.40 -13.24
C THR A 170 -14.19 22.92 -13.21
N ARG A 171 -14.89 22.12 -12.42
CA ARG A 171 -14.78 20.66 -12.38
C ARG A 171 -15.09 20.04 -13.74
N VAL A 172 -14.27 19.09 -14.15
CA VAL A 172 -14.44 18.30 -15.38
C VAL A 172 -14.69 16.82 -15.09
N ASN A 173 -15.04 16.06 -16.12
CA ASN A 173 -15.09 14.59 -16.02
C ASN A 173 -13.71 14.02 -15.69
N HIS A 174 -13.67 12.95 -14.91
CA HIS A 174 -12.42 12.31 -14.46
C HIS A 174 -11.50 13.25 -13.66
N MET A 175 -12.07 14.11 -12.81
CA MET A 175 -11.33 15.11 -12.03
C MET A 175 -10.17 14.52 -11.20
N GLN A 176 -10.31 13.29 -10.70
CA GLN A 176 -9.22 12.56 -10.01
C GLN A 176 -7.94 12.47 -10.86
N MET A 177 -8.07 12.23 -12.17
CA MET A 177 -6.92 12.19 -13.10
C MET A 177 -6.29 13.56 -13.29
N VAL A 178 -7.12 14.59 -13.41
CA VAL A 178 -6.67 15.99 -13.50
C VAL A 178 -5.90 16.37 -12.25
N PHE A 179 -6.41 16.00 -11.07
CA PHE A 179 -5.74 16.23 -9.81
C PHE A 179 -4.44 15.47 -9.67
N TYR A 180 -4.40 14.17 -9.95
CA TYR A 180 -3.16 13.41 -9.84
C TYR A 180 -2.08 13.92 -10.81
N LYS A 181 -2.47 14.32 -12.03
CA LYS A 181 -1.58 14.99 -12.97
C LYS A 181 -1.06 16.32 -12.40
N ALA A 182 -1.96 17.20 -11.94
CA ALA A 182 -1.58 18.50 -11.37
C ALA A 182 -0.69 18.35 -10.12
N CYS A 183 -0.94 17.32 -9.31
CA CYS A 183 -0.14 17.00 -8.14
C CYS A 183 1.29 16.66 -8.53
N LEU A 184 1.45 15.77 -9.50
CA LEU A 184 2.74 15.36 -10.01
C LEU A 184 3.48 16.55 -10.62
N GLU A 185 2.81 17.34 -11.46
CA GLU A 185 3.41 18.52 -12.11
C GLU A 185 3.89 19.57 -11.10
N ARG A 186 3.14 19.80 -10.01
CA ARG A 186 3.48 20.83 -9.01
C ARG A 186 4.49 20.37 -7.97
N TYR A 187 4.48 19.09 -7.61
CA TYR A 187 5.13 18.62 -6.39
C TYR A 187 6.15 17.49 -6.59
N SER A 188 6.27 16.92 -7.79
CA SER A 188 7.25 15.87 -8.09
C SER A 188 8.68 16.23 -7.69
N ALA A 189 9.12 17.48 -7.92
CA ALA A 189 10.47 17.92 -7.59
C ALA A 189 10.76 18.03 -6.08
N LYS A 190 9.72 17.98 -5.22
CA LYS A 190 9.85 18.12 -3.75
C LYS A 190 10.02 16.79 -3.03
N HIS A 191 9.70 15.68 -3.68
CA HIS A 191 9.64 14.36 -3.05
C HIS A 191 10.33 13.33 -3.92
N LYS A 192 10.89 12.29 -3.30
CA LYS A 192 11.40 11.13 -4.05
C LYS A 192 10.25 10.25 -4.52
N TRP A 193 9.24 10.10 -3.68
CA TRP A 193 8.07 9.29 -3.95
C TRP A 193 6.77 10.05 -3.66
N ILE A 194 5.74 9.79 -4.47
CA ILE A 194 4.38 10.23 -4.19
C ILE A 194 3.45 9.02 -4.27
N ALA A 195 2.74 8.73 -3.18
CA ALA A 195 1.64 7.77 -3.14
C ALA A 195 0.35 8.44 -3.61
N PHE A 196 -0.36 7.83 -4.56
CA PHE A 196 -1.65 8.31 -5.03
C PHE A 196 -2.75 7.42 -4.49
N LEU A 197 -3.50 7.95 -3.52
CA LEU A 197 -4.47 7.21 -2.70
C LEU A 197 -5.82 7.92 -2.68
N ASP A 198 -6.87 7.15 -2.45
CA ASP A 198 -8.19 7.65 -2.07
C ASP A 198 -8.29 7.76 -0.54
N ALA A 199 -9.26 8.52 -0.03
CA ALA A 199 -9.36 8.82 1.40
C ALA A 199 -9.72 7.60 2.28
N ASP A 200 -10.16 6.52 1.66
CA ASP A 200 -10.50 5.23 2.27
C ASP A 200 -9.43 4.15 2.04
N GLU A 201 -8.28 4.48 1.44
CA GLU A 201 -7.21 3.54 1.10
C GLU A 201 -6.01 3.65 2.04
N TYR A 202 -5.90 2.72 2.99
CA TYR A 202 -4.82 2.70 3.96
C TYR A 202 -3.67 1.82 3.47
N ILE A 203 -2.47 2.39 3.40
CA ILE A 203 -1.24 1.59 3.23
C ILE A 203 -0.98 0.86 4.55
N GLU A 204 -0.43 -0.35 4.47
CA GLU A 204 0.10 -1.08 5.62
C GLU A 204 1.35 -1.84 5.17
N THR A 205 2.31 -2.02 6.08
CA THR A 205 3.51 -2.82 5.85
C THR A 205 3.50 -4.00 6.84
N PRO A 206 3.32 -5.25 6.39
CA PRO A 206 3.14 -6.39 7.30
C PRO A 206 4.39 -6.78 8.09
N GLY A 207 5.55 -6.22 7.75
CA GLY A 207 6.83 -6.46 8.41
C GLY A 207 7.11 -5.46 9.54
N THR A 208 8.34 -5.48 10.04
CA THR A 208 8.83 -4.50 11.02
C THR A 208 9.24 -3.17 10.38
N GLU A 209 9.22 -3.11 9.05
CA GLU A 209 9.61 -1.96 8.24
C GLU A 209 8.45 -0.98 8.11
N THR A 210 8.76 0.30 8.16
CA THR A 210 7.89 1.38 7.74
C THR A 210 7.74 1.40 6.22
N PHE A 211 6.66 2.02 5.74
CA PHE A 211 6.47 2.25 4.31
C PHE A 211 7.65 3.00 3.66
N ARG A 212 8.25 3.98 4.36
CA ARG A 212 9.44 4.70 3.89
C ARG A 212 10.62 3.75 3.67
N GLU A 213 10.91 2.88 4.64
CA GLU A 213 12.02 1.92 4.54
C GLU A 213 11.83 0.94 3.37
N VAL A 214 10.59 0.49 3.12
CA VAL A 214 10.26 -0.31 1.93
C VAL A 214 10.60 0.47 0.65
N LEU A 215 10.27 1.75 0.56
CA LEU A 215 10.59 2.58 -0.62
C LEU A 215 12.10 2.86 -0.78
N GLU A 216 12.81 3.06 0.33
CA GLU A 216 14.28 3.23 0.33
C GLU A 216 14.99 1.98 -0.20
N SER A 217 14.46 0.77 0.05
CA SER A 217 15.01 -0.47 -0.51
C SER A 217 15.07 -0.49 -2.05
N PHE A 218 14.22 0.31 -2.72
CA PHE A 218 14.19 0.44 -4.17
C PHE A 218 14.91 1.69 -4.69
N GLU A 219 15.51 2.51 -3.83
CA GLU A 219 16.04 3.83 -4.21
C GLU A 219 17.12 3.70 -5.30
N HIS A 220 18.11 2.85 -5.06
CA HIS A 220 19.24 2.63 -5.96
C HIS A 220 18.90 1.84 -7.22
N ASN A 221 17.70 1.26 -7.30
CA ASN A 221 17.24 0.60 -8.50
C ASN A 221 16.59 1.59 -9.46
N SER A 222 17.34 2.00 -10.49
CA SER A 222 16.87 2.91 -11.54
C SER A 222 15.82 2.31 -12.48
N THR A 223 15.61 0.99 -12.45
CA THR A 223 14.57 0.32 -13.23
C THR A 223 13.20 0.34 -12.55
N VAL A 224 13.15 0.62 -11.25
CA VAL A 224 11.91 0.68 -10.47
C VAL A 224 11.40 2.12 -10.40
N GLY A 225 10.37 2.41 -11.19
CA GLY A 225 9.70 3.72 -11.21
C GLY A 225 8.38 3.79 -10.46
N ALA A 226 7.80 2.65 -10.06
CA ALA A 226 6.62 2.62 -9.21
C ALA A 226 6.56 1.32 -8.39
N LEU A 227 5.96 1.42 -7.22
CA LEU A 227 5.52 0.30 -6.40
C LEU A 227 3.99 0.20 -6.51
N GLY A 228 3.50 -0.94 -6.99
CA GLY A 228 2.07 -1.26 -6.97
C GLY A 228 1.69 -1.87 -5.63
N THR A 229 0.75 -1.26 -4.92
CA THR A 229 0.21 -1.77 -3.65
C THR A 229 -1.12 -2.44 -3.93
N ASN A 230 -1.20 -3.75 -3.73
CA ASN A 230 -2.44 -4.51 -3.90
C ASN A 230 -3.51 -4.08 -2.91
N TRP A 231 -4.76 -4.09 -3.36
CA TRP A 231 -5.89 -3.91 -2.46
C TRP A 231 -6.10 -5.12 -1.58
N LYS A 232 -6.45 -4.85 -0.33
CA LYS A 232 -7.09 -5.81 0.56
C LYS A 232 -8.46 -5.25 0.88
N VAL A 233 -9.51 -5.85 0.33
CA VAL A 233 -10.86 -5.27 0.38
C VAL A 233 -11.56 -5.68 1.67
N HIS A 234 -11.94 -4.69 2.46
CA HIS A 234 -12.65 -4.88 3.72
C HIS A 234 -14.16 -4.73 3.51
N PRO A 235 -14.99 -5.77 3.78
CA PRO A 235 -16.44 -5.67 3.67
C PRO A 235 -17.01 -4.84 4.83
N SER A 236 -18.29 -4.49 4.75
CA SER A 236 -18.95 -3.71 5.79
C SER A 236 -19.10 -4.43 7.13
N SER A 237 -18.85 -5.75 7.20
CA SER A 237 -19.07 -6.60 8.38
C SER A 237 -20.45 -6.39 9.05
N GLY A 238 -21.47 -6.01 8.27
CA GLY A 238 -22.82 -5.72 8.77
C GLY A 238 -22.98 -4.38 9.53
N VAL A 239 -21.93 -3.56 9.60
CA VAL A 239 -21.95 -2.22 10.19
C VAL A 239 -22.87 -1.31 9.36
N LYS A 240 -23.85 -0.68 10.02
CA LYS A 240 -24.91 0.13 9.37
C LYS A 240 -24.71 1.63 9.53
N THR A 241 -23.91 2.05 10.50
CA THR A 241 -23.66 3.45 10.84
C THR A 241 -22.16 3.69 10.87
N ARG A 242 -21.73 4.90 10.51
CA ARG A 242 -20.31 5.29 10.50
C ARG A 242 -19.66 4.95 11.86
N PRO A 243 -18.64 4.08 11.90
CA PRO A 243 -17.93 3.78 13.14
C PRO A 243 -17.00 4.93 13.53
N LEU A 244 -16.50 4.91 14.77
CA LEU A 244 -15.51 5.88 15.23
C LEU A 244 -14.14 5.72 14.54
N SER A 245 -13.81 4.51 14.09
CA SER A 245 -12.57 4.18 13.37
C SER A 245 -12.87 3.12 12.33
N ALA A 246 -12.47 3.37 11.09
CA ALA A 246 -12.61 2.42 9.99
C ALA A 246 -11.66 1.23 10.21
N ARG A 247 -10.40 1.50 10.54
CA ARG A 247 -9.37 0.46 10.74
C ARG A 247 -9.73 -0.54 11.85
N LYS A 248 -10.45 -0.10 12.88
CA LYS A 248 -10.90 -0.97 13.99
C LYS A 248 -12.22 -1.67 13.72
N ALA A 249 -13.10 -1.07 12.91
CA ALA A 249 -14.45 -1.59 12.69
C ALA A 249 -14.52 -2.61 11.53
N PHE A 250 -13.59 -2.53 10.59
CA PHE A 250 -13.53 -3.40 9.42
C PHE A 250 -12.24 -4.22 9.44
N ASP A 251 -12.16 -5.20 10.34
CA ASP A 251 -10.98 -6.05 10.58
C ASP A 251 -10.98 -7.36 9.77
N GLU A 252 -12.10 -7.69 9.15
CA GLU A 252 -12.21 -8.78 8.17
C GLU A 252 -11.87 -8.30 6.75
N TYR A 253 -11.39 -9.20 5.89
CA TYR A 253 -11.18 -8.91 4.48
C TYR A 253 -11.78 -9.99 3.57
N ALA A 254 -12.29 -9.57 2.42
CA ALA A 254 -12.84 -10.45 1.40
C ALA A 254 -11.70 -11.01 0.53
N PHE A 255 -11.54 -12.33 0.53
CA PHE A 255 -10.60 -13.05 -0.33
C PHE A 255 -11.35 -13.85 -1.40
N GLY A 256 -11.09 -13.55 -2.67
CA GLY A 256 -11.87 -14.09 -3.80
C GLY A 256 -11.17 -15.16 -4.65
N GLY A 257 -9.97 -15.62 -4.30
CA GLY A 257 -9.23 -16.61 -5.11
C GLY A 257 -8.60 -16.01 -6.38
N ASN A 258 -8.78 -16.62 -7.56
CA ASN A 258 -8.09 -16.17 -8.80
C ASN A 258 -8.77 -14.99 -9.52
N ASP A 259 -10.06 -14.75 -9.26
CA ASP A 259 -10.88 -13.68 -9.86
C ASP A 259 -11.11 -12.51 -8.87
N SER A 260 -10.24 -12.39 -7.88
CA SER A 260 -10.41 -11.48 -6.76
C SER A 260 -10.07 -10.02 -7.11
N ILE A 261 -10.83 -9.13 -6.48
CA ILE A 261 -10.66 -7.67 -6.49
C ILE A 261 -9.33 -7.19 -5.85
N ASP A 262 -8.60 -8.07 -5.17
CA ASP A 262 -7.27 -7.77 -4.61
C ASP A 262 -6.15 -7.67 -5.67
N ARG A 263 -6.44 -8.00 -6.93
CA ARG A 263 -5.54 -7.83 -8.08
C ARG A 263 -5.41 -6.39 -8.54
N TYR A 264 -6.34 -5.51 -8.14
CA TYR A 264 -6.21 -4.09 -8.38
C TYR A 264 -5.14 -3.50 -7.45
N VAL A 265 -4.41 -2.52 -7.98
CA VAL A 265 -3.31 -1.88 -7.27
C VAL A 265 -3.52 -0.38 -7.20
N LYS A 266 -2.94 0.26 -6.20
CA LYS A 266 -2.66 1.70 -6.19
C LYS A 266 -1.17 1.94 -6.35
N SER A 267 -0.81 3.00 -7.08
CA SER A 267 0.58 3.26 -7.42
C SER A 267 1.22 4.25 -6.46
N VAL A 268 2.40 3.88 -5.97
CA VAL A 268 3.35 4.76 -5.31
C VAL A 268 4.48 5.00 -6.30
N VAL A 269 4.68 6.24 -6.72
CA VAL A 269 5.46 6.55 -7.91
C VAL A 269 6.75 7.25 -7.54
N LYS A 270 7.88 6.77 -8.08
CA LYS A 270 9.18 7.45 -8.00
C LYS A 270 9.12 8.65 -8.95
N THR A 271 9.14 9.85 -8.39
CA THR A 271 8.81 11.09 -9.11
C THR A 271 9.74 11.35 -10.29
N SER A 272 11.02 11.02 -10.16
CA SER A 272 12.03 11.18 -11.21
C SER A 272 11.79 10.29 -12.44
N LEU A 273 10.97 9.25 -12.31
CA LEU A 273 10.64 8.32 -13.38
C LEU A 273 9.15 8.41 -13.75
N ALA A 274 8.40 9.40 -13.27
CA ALA A 274 6.97 9.52 -13.51
C ALA A 274 6.68 10.36 -14.75
N ALA A 275 5.94 9.84 -15.72
CA ALA A 275 5.49 10.61 -16.89
C ALA A 275 4.08 11.20 -16.70
N GLY A 276 3.22 10.53 -15.93
CA GLY A 276 1.86 10.98 -15.64
C GLY A 276 0.91 9.83 -15.37
N PRO A 277 -0.32 10.10 -14.87
CA PRO A 277 -1.28 9.04 -14.59
C PRO A 277 -1.86 8.47 -15.90
N LEU A 278 -1.96 7.14 -16.00
CA LEU A 278 -2.69 6.43 -17.06
C LEU A 278 -4.17 6.26 -16.69
N ASN A 279 -4.41 5.96 -15.42
CA ASN A 279 -5.71 5.90 -14.77
C ASN A 279 -5.50 6.16 -13.26
N PRO A 280 -6.55 6.20 -12.42
CA PRO A 280 -6.41 6.46 -10.99
C PRO A 280 -5.52 5.48 -10.22
N HIS A 281 -5.22 4.33 -10.81
CA HIS A 281 -4.50 3.22 -10.19
C HIS A 281 -3.06 3.10 -10.68
N LYS A 282 -2.75 3.58 -11.89
CA LYS A 282 -1.49 3.31 -12.61
C LYS A 282 -0.92 4.55 -13.27
N PHE A 283 0.41 4.63 -13.28
CA PHE A 283 1.16 5.73 -13.88
C PHE A 283 2.02 5.24 -15.05
N LYS A 284 2.15 6.09 -16.06
CA LYS A 284 3.14 5.94 -17.12
C LYS A 284 4.49 6.34 -16.53
N LEU A 285 5.52 5.53 -16.76
CA LEU A 285 6.88 5.81 -16.32
C LEU A 285 7.74 6.34 -17.48
N GLN A 286 8.67 7.23 -17.19
CA GLN A 286 9.69 7.75 -18.10
C GLN A 286 10.85 6.75 -18.16
N GLY A 287 11.27 6.36 -19.36
CA GLY A 287 12.46 5.54 -19.55
C GLY A 287 12.41 4.10 -18.99
N SER A 288 11.25 3.62 -18.53
CA SER A 288 11.11 2.23 -18.07
C SER A 288 11.12 1.27 -19.26
N ALA A 289 11.93 0.21 -19.18
CA ALA A 289 11.69 -1.00 -19.96
C ALA A 289 10.25 -1.46 -19.69
N GLN A 290 9.37 -1.28 -20.67
CA GLN A 290 8.02 -1.80 -20.59
C GLN A 290 8.12 -3.28 -20.87
N ASN A 291 7.92 -4.12 -19.85
CA ASN A 291 7.68 -5.53 -20.06
C ASN A 291 6.40 -5.67 -20.88
N ARG A 292 6.57 -6.01 -22.16
CA ARG A 292 5.48 -6.18 -23.13
C ARG A 292 5.36 -7.66 -23.42
N ILE A 293 4.13 -8.16 -23.44
CA ILE A 293 3.87 -9.48 -23.99
C ILE A 293 3.74 -9.30 -25.50
N HIS A 294 4.69 -9.86 -26.26
CA HIS A 294 4.57 -10.00 -27.71
C HIS A 294 3.54 -11.10 -28.00
N HIS A 295 2.26 -10.70 -28.05
CA HIS A 295 1.16 -11.62 -28.31
C HIS A 295 0.98 -11.79 -29.83
N TYR A 296 1.54 -12.87 -30.37
CA TYR A 296 1.38 -13.26 -31.78
C TYR A 296 -0.03 -13.82 -32.03
N ALA A 297 -1.02 -12.93 -32.07
CA ALA A 297 -2.43 -13.32 -32.02
C ALA A 297 -2.93 -14.06 -33.27
N ILE A 298 -2.48 -13.66 -34.46
CA ILE A 298 -2.92 -14.21 -35.75
C ILE A 298 -1.86 -15.07 -36.46
N ARG A 299 -0.54 -14.82 -36.28
CA ARG A 299 0.57 -15.55 -36.96
C ARG A 299 0.30 -15.77 -38.46
N SER A 300 0.59 -16.94 -39.03
CA SER A 300 0.29 -17.25 -40.44
C SER A 300 -1.19 -17.59 -40.67
N GLU A 301 -1.65 -17.49 -41.91
CA GLU A 301 -3.04 -17.83 -42.29
C GLU A 301 -3.35 -19.30 -41.96
N GLU A 302 -2.44 -20.22 -42.27
CA GLU A 302 -2.54 -21.65 -41.90
C GLU A 302 -2.69 -21.85 -40.39
N GLU A 303 -1.83 -21.22 -39.57
CA GLU A 303 -1.90 -21.32 -38.11
C GLU A 303 -3.17 -20.68 -37.53
N PHE A 304 -3.73 -19.68 -38.22
CA PHE A 304 -4.99 -19.06 -37.84
C PHE A 304 -6.18 -19.95 -38.18
N GLU A 305 -6.20 -20.59 -39.35
CA GLU A 305 -7.22 -21.59 -39.71
C GLU A 305 -7.20 -22.77 -38.74
N GLU A 306 -6.02 -23.30 -38.42
CA GLU A 306 -5.85 -24.32 -37.37
C GLU A 306 -6.40 -23.84 -36.01
N LYS A 307 -6.21 -22.55 -35.69
CA LYS A 307 -6.73 -21.93 -34.46
C LYS A 307 -8.26 -21.86 -34.45
N LEU A 308 -8.87 -21.55 -35.58
CA LEU A 308 -10.32 -21.58 -35.74
C LEU A 308 -10.85 -23.01 -35.62
N HIS A 309 -10.16 -23.98 -36.22
CA HIS A 309 -10.54 -25.39 -36.19
C HIS A 309 -10.41 -26.04 -34.80
N ARG A 310 -9.35 -25.74 -34.03
CA ARG A 310 -9.17 -26.30 -32.67
C ARG A 310 -10.12 -25.70 -31.63
N GLY A 311 -10.82 -24.61 -31.97
CA GLY A 311 -11.60 -23.82 -31.02
C GLY A 311 -10.73 -22.92 -30.14
N ASN A 312 -11.35 -21.98 -29.41
CA ASN A 312 -10.64 -21.09 -28.50
C ASN A 312 -11.07 -21.33 -27.04
N GLY A 313 -10.22 -20.91 -26.09
CA GLY A 313 -10.53 -20.92 -24.66
C GLY A 313 -11.33 -19.71 -24.19
N MET A 314 -12.00 -19.01 -25.10
CA MET A 314 -12.70 -17.73 -24.83
C MET A 314 -14.21 -17.93 -25.03
N THR A 315 -15.02 -17.13 -24.34
CA THR A 315 -16.50 -17.14 -24.51
C THR A 315 -16.95 -16.63 -25.88
N GLU A 316 -16.10 -15.92 -26.61
CA GLU A 316 -16.36 -15.44 -27.98
C GLU A 316 -15.29 -15.89 -28.98
N PRO A 317 -15.73 -16.49 -30.10
CA PRO A 317 -15.05 -16.63 -31.37
C PRO A 317 -13.93 -15.63 -31.69
N GLN A 318 -12.66 -16.01 -31.86
CA GLN A 318 -11.86 -15.20 -32.79
C GLN A 318 -12.42 -15.45 -34.19
N SER A 319 -12.75 -14.40 -34.93
CA SER A 319 -13.47 -14.51 -36.20
C SER A 319 -12.62 -14.04 -37.37
N LYS A 320 -13.05 -14.37 -38.60
CA LYS A 320 -12.44 -13.83 -39.82
C LYS A 320 -12.41 -12.29 -39.85
N VAL A 321 -13.41 -11.66 -39.22
CA VAL A 321 -13.46 -10.20 -39.01
C VAL A 321 -12.27 -9.70 -38.17
N PHE A 322 -11.83 -10.47 -37.17
CA PHE A 322 -10.64 -10.11 -36.39
C PHE A 322 -9.36 -10.17 -37.23
N TRP A 323 -9.22 -11.18 -38.09
CA TRP A 323 -8.10 -11.25 -39.04
C TRP A 323 -8.08 -10.04 -39.96
N GLU A 324 -9.20 -9.76 -40.63
CA GLU A 324 -9.30 -8.64 -41.58
C GLU A 324 -8.97 -7.29 -40.93
N LYS A 325 -9.46 -7.07 -39.71
CA LYS A 325 -9.17 -5.87 -38.92
C LYS A 325 -7.69 -5.75 -38.58
N VAL A 326 -7.09 -6.79 -38.01
CA VAL A 326 -5.68 -6.74 -37.61
C VAL A 326 -4.78 -6.63 -38.84
N GLU A 327 -5.11 -7.32 -39.93
CA GLU A 327 -4.25 -7.41 -41.10
C GLU A 327 -4.34 -6.22 -42.05
N TYR A 328 -5.55 -5.73 -42.32
CA TYR A 328 -5.77 -4.72 -43.35
C TYR A 328 -6.23 -3.35 -42.81
N GLU A 329 -6.82 -3.28 -41.62
CA GLU A 329 -7.38 -2.03 -41.09
C GLU A 329 -6.47 -1.32 -40.08
N MET A 330 -5.58 -2.05 -39.39
CA MET A 330 -4.70 -1.50 -38.37
C MET A 330 -3.35 -1.05 -38.93
N GLU A 331 -2.87 0.11 -38.48
CA GLU A 331 -1.54 0.62 -38.82
C GLU A 331 -0.45 -0.34 -38.35
N LYS A 332 0.46 -0.69 -39.26
CA LYS A 332 1.58 -1.60 -39.00
C LYS A 332 2.83 -0.77 -38.69
N VAL A 333 3.35 -0.95 -37.49
CA VAL A 333 4.61 -0.31 -37.05
C VAL A 333 5.67 -1.38 -36.90
N ASN A 334 6.89 -1.09 -37.37
CA ASN A 334 8.01 -2.03 -37.24
C ASN A 334 8.36 -2.23 -35.76
N CYS A 335 8.48 -3.49 -35.33
CA CYS A 335 8.81 -3.89 -33.97
C CYS A 335 9.84 -5.03 -34.04
N THR A 336 11.12 -4.70 -33.86
CA THR A 336 12.24 -5.66 -33.95
C THR A 336 12.68 -6.20 -32.60
N GLU A 337 12.00 -5.85 -31.51
CA GLU A 337 12.41 -6.13 -30.13
C GLU A 337 12.64 -7.64 -29.86
N MET A 338 11.88 -8.53 -30.50
CA MET A 338 12.00 -9.99 -30.32
C MET A 338 12.98 -10.66 -31.29
N VAL A 339 13.50 -9.93 -32.29
CA VAL A 339 14.43 -10.45 -33.30
C VAL A 339 15.85 -10.58 -32.75
N ASP A 340 16.16 -9.84 -31.68
CA ASP A 340 17.49 -9.84 -31.05
C ASP A 340 17.79 -11.09 -30.21
N TYR A 341 16.80 -11.97 -30.00
CA TYR A 341 16.95 -13.20 -29.23
C TYR A 341 17.08 -14.41 -30.16
N ASP A 342 18.14 -15.21 -29.97
CA ASP A 342 18.31 -16.51 -30.63
C ASP A 342 17.43 -17.55 -29.90
N PRO A 343 16.56 -18.31 -30.61
CA PRO A 343 15.61 -19.25 -30.00
C PRO A 343 16.20 -20.42 -29.21
#